data_AF-A0A0C1I8V1-F1
#
_entry.id   AF-A0A0C1I8V1-F1
#
_cell.length_a   1.000
_cell.length_b   1.000
_cell.length_c   1.000
_cell.angle_alpha   90.00
_cell.angle_beta   90.00
_cell.angle_gamma   90.00
#
_symmetry.space_group_name_H-M   'P 1'
#
loop_
_entity.id
_entity.type
_entity.pdbx_description
1 polymer ?
#
loop_
_entity_poly.entity_id
_entity_poly.type
_entity_poly.pdbx_seq_one_letter_code
_entity_poly.pdbx_strand_id
1 'polypeptide(L)'
;MRKLYWMILACVLVISCKKAIEEKKEDIVLDAMTNGQWYVFSFKNGDTDITNDFAPYTFQFYRDGKVSGFTSSTEEKGTWAGDPNAMTITSNFPTAADPVKMLNAVWKITNNSWDYVIAENSAAGVTRLLHLKKK
;
A
#
# COMPACT_ATOMS: atom_id res chain seq x y z
N MET A 1 10.92 -51.19 -13.17
CA MET A 1 10.25 -49.86 -13.18
C MET A 1 9.79 -49.40 -11.78
N ARG A 2 10.60 -49.58 -10.72
CA ARG A 2 10.21 -49.29 -9.31
C ARG A 2 11.05 -48.22 -8.62
N LYS A 3 12.14 -47.77 -9.27
CA LYS A 3 13.08 -46.78 -8.72
C LYS A 3 12.76 -45.32 -9.11
N LEU A 4 11.78 -45.10 -9.98
CA LEU A 4 11.40 -43.76 -10.43
C LEU A 4 10.42 -43.05 -9.49
N TYR A 5 9.72 -43.81 -8.63
CA TYR A 5 8.70 -43.26 -7.72
C TYR A 5 9.28 -42.55 -6.49
N TRP A 6 10.52 -42.88 -6.11
CA TRP A 6 11.20 -42.26 -4.96
C TRP A 6 11.78 -40.88 -5.25
N MET A 7 11.95 -40.48 -6.52
CA MET A 7 12.38 -39.12 -6.88
C MET A 7 11.23 -38.10 -6.96
N ILE A 8 9.99 -38.55 -7.14
CA ILE A 8 8.84 -37.63 -7.29
C ILE A 8 8.36 -37.11 -5.93
N LEU A 9 8.56 -37.87 -4.84
CA LEU A 9 8.11 -37.49 -3.49
C LEU A 9 8.99 -36.41 -2.82
N ALA A 10 10.24 -36.23 -3.27
CA ALA A 10 11.16 -35.25 -2.69
C ALA A 10 10.97 -33.81 -3.21
N CYS A 11 10.37 -33.63 -4.40
CA CYS A 11 10.17 -32.30 -5.00
C CYS A 11 8.98 -31.52 -4.40
N VAL A 12 8.04 -32.17 -3.72
CA VAL A 12 6.83 -31.51 -3.21
C VAL A 12 7.11 -30.66 -1.97
N LEU A 13 8.16 -30.98 -1.21
CA LEU A 13 8.47 -30.30 0.06
C LEU A 13 9.15 -28.93 -0.11
N VAL A 14 9.85 -28.69 -1.21
CA VAL A 14 10.56 -27.41 -1.45
C VAL A 14 9.65 -26.29 -1.93
N ILE A 15 8.46 -26.61 -2.46
CA ILE A 15 7.50 -25.61 -2.95
C ILE A 15 6.75 -24.94 -1.78
N SER A 16 6.46 -25.71 -0.72
CA SER A 16 5.69 -25.23 0.43
C SER A 16 6.39 -24.12 1.22
N CYS A 17 7.72 -24.21 1.39
CA CYS A 17 8.47 -23.17 2.12
C CYS A 17 8.44 -21.81 1.41
N LYS A 18 8.44 -21.76 0.07
CA LYS A 18 8.39 -20.49 -0.66
C LYS A 18 7.05 -19.77 -0.44
N LYS A 19 5.94 -20.51 -0.53
CA LYS A 19 4.60 -19.97 -0.34
C LYS A 19 4.37 -19.42 1.08
N ALA A 20 4.80 -20.16 2.10
CA ALA A 20 4.66 -19.73 3.50
C ALA A 20 5.49 -18.47 3.85
N ILE A 21 6.62 -18.25 3.17
CA ILE A 21 7.44 -17.05 3.35
C ILE A 21 6.76 -15.84 2.71
N GLU A 22 6.14 -16.01 1.54
CA GLU A 22 5.43 -14.95 0.81
C GLU A 22 4.19 -14.48 1.56
N GLU A 23 3.37 -15.42 2.06
CA GLU A 23 2.21 -15.13 2.92
C GLU A 23 2.61 -14.37 4.19
N LYS A 24 3.76 -14.70 4.82
CA LYS A 24 4.27 -13.96 5.99
C LYS A 24 4.73 -12.54 5.66
N LYS A 25 5.33 -12.32 4.50
CA LYS A 25 5.75 -10.99 4.07
C LYS A 25 4.55 -10.11 3.75
N GLU A 26 3.54 -10.71 3.13
CA GLU A 26 2.25 -10.07 2.87
C GLU A 26 1.59 -9.57 4.16
N ASP A 27 1.50 -10.46 5.14
CA ASP A 27 0.91 -10.15 6.44
C ASP A 27 1.63 -8.96 7.11
N ILE A 28 2.97 -8.95 7.14
CA ILE A 28 3.75 -7.86 7.77
C ILE A 28 3.51 -6.49 7.10
N VAL A 29 3.38 -6.43 5.78
CA VAL A 29 3.12 -5.16 5.08
C VAL A 29 1.72 -4.64 5.38
N LEU A 30 0.73 -5.54 5.37
CA LEU A 30 -0.66 -5.20 5.72
C LEU A 30 -0.79 -4.81 7.20
N ASP A 31 -0.07 -5.48 8.08
CA ASP A 31 0.05 -5.15 9.51
C ASP A 31 0.56 -3.74 9.70
N ALA A 32 1.68 -3.40 9.05
CA ALA A 32 2.25 -2.06 9.15
C ALA A 32 1.22 -1.00 8.71
N MET A 33 0.61 -1.16 7.53
CA MET A 33 -0.36 -0.21 6.98
C MET A 33 -1.63 -0.05 7.82
N THR A 34 -2.14 -1.13 8.39
CA THR A 34 -3.42 -1.13 9.12
C THR A 34 -3.27 -0.79 10.60
N ASN A 35 -2.03 -0.74 11.10
CA ASN A 35 -1.75 -0.35 12.48
C ASN A 35 -1.72 1.18 12.60
N GLY A 36 -2.85 1.78 12.97
CA GLY A 36 -2.96 3.20 13.31
C GLY A 36 -3.23 4.13 12.12
N GLN A 37 -3.24 5.44 12.42
CA GLN A 37 -3.52 6.50 11.46
C GLN A 37 -2.26 7.06 10.83
N TRP A 38 -2.39 7.47 9.59
CA TRP A 38 -1.34 8.02 8.75
C TRP A 38 -1.66 9.47 8.40
N TYR A 39 -0.63 10.26 8.14
CA TYR A 39 -0.78 11.57 7.50
C TYR A 39 0.19 11.67 6.32
N VAL A 40 -0.14 12.53 5.38
CA VAL A 40 0.74 12.84 4.25
C VAL A 40 1.85 13.76 4.75
N PHE A 41 3.05 13.22 4.86
CA PHE A 41 4.24 13.98 5.23
C PHE A 41 4.79 14.76 4.03
N SER A 42 4.68 14.23 2.82
CA SER A 42 4.98 14.95 1.58
C SER A 42 4.18 14.39 0.41
N PHE A 43 3.72 15.27 -0.47
CA PHE A 43 3.11 14.91 -1.75
C PHE A 43 3.61 15.83 -2.88
N LYS A 44 4.31 15.25 -3.85
CA LYS A 44 4.71 15.95 -5.08
C LYS A 44 3.92 15.42 -6.26
N ASN A 45 3.39 16.31 -7.08
CA ASN A 45 2.74 16.02 -8.35
C ASN A 45 3.59 16.61 -9.49
N GLY A 46 4.50 15.82 -10.05
CA GLY A 46 5.57 16.33 -10.91
C GLY A 46 6.48 17.28 -10.11
N ASP A 47 6.68 18.49 -10.63
CA ASP A 47 7.51 19.51 -9.99
C ASP A 47 6.77 20.33 -8.92
N THR A 48 5.46 20.15 -8.79
CA THR A 48 4.63 20.89 -7.83
C THR A 48 4.52 20.14 -6.51
N ASP A 49 4.87 20.80 -5.41
CA ASP A 49 4.63 20.31 -4.05
C ASP A 49 3.25 20.78 -3.56
N ILE A 50 2.36 19.83 -3.26
CA ILE A 50 1.00 20.10 -2.76
C ILE A 50 0.79 19.52 -1.35
N THR A 51 1.87 19.31 -0.60
CA THR A 51 1.83 18.73 0.75
C THR A 51 0.86 19.47 1.67
N ASN A 52 0.82 20.80 1.58
CA ASN A 52 -0.02 21.64 2.43
C ASN A 52 -1.52 21.39 2.23
N ASP A 53 -1.94 20.95 1.04
CA ASP A 53 -3.35 20.67 0.75
C ASP A 53 -3.84 19.47 1.57
N PHE A 54 -2.94 18.55 1.92
CA PHE A 54 -3.23 17.39 2.76
C PHE A 54 -3.16 17.65 4.27
N ALA A 55 -2.75 18.85 4.72
CA ALA A 55 -2.58 19.17 6.14
C ALA A 55 -3.80 18.88 7.03
N PRO A 56 -5.08 19.05 6.61
CA PRO A 56 -6.22 18.75 7.46
C PRO A 56 -6.56 17.25 7.52
N TYR A 57 -5.89 16.40 6.74
CA TYR A 57 -6.26 15.01 6.55
C TYR A 57 -5.41 14.03 7.38
N THR A 58 -6.08 13.00 7.87
CA THR A 58 -5.46 11.76 8.36
C THR A 58 -6.13 10.57 7.71
N PHE A 59 -5.45 9.44 7.58
CA PHE A 59 -5.92 8.28 6.84
C PHE A 59 -5.82 7.02 7.71
N GLN A 60 -6.88 6.23 7.76
CA GLN A 60 -6.88 4.92 8.39
C GLN A 60 -7.14 3.84 7.34
N PHE A 61 -6.21 2.90 7.24
CA PHE A 61 -6.36 1.71 6.40
C PHE A 61 -6.85 0.55 7.26
N TYR A 62 -7.79 -0.23 6.75
CA TYR A 62 -8.40 -1.36 7.45
C TYR A 62 -8.15 -2.66 6.70
N ARG A 63 -7.94 -3.78 7.42
CA ARG A 63 -7.67 -5.09 6.79
C ARG A 63 -8.79 -5.62 5.90
N ASP A 64 -10.01 -5.12 6.08
CA ASP A 64 -11.16 -5.47 5.25
C ASP A 64 -11.16 -4.74 3.88
N GLY A 65 -10.07 -4.04 3.54
CA GLY A 65 -9.91 -3.33 2.28
C GLY A 65 -10.58 -1.96 2.25
N LYS A 66 -11.07 -1.45 3.39
CA LYS A 66 -11.58 -0.07 3.49
C LYS A 66 -10.49 0.91 3.88
N VAL A 67 -10.64 2.15 3.44
CA VAL A 67 -9.81 3.28 3.88
C VAL A 67 -10.71 4.48 4.16
N SER A 68 -10.40 5.22 5.22
CA SER A 68 -11.08 6.46 5.57
C SER A 68 -10.09 7.60 5.65
N GLY A 69 -10.38 8.71 4.96
CA GLY A 69 -9.71 9.99 5.10
C GLY A 69 -10.52 10.90 6.03
N PHE A 70 -9.95 11.34 7.14
CA PHE A 70 -10.62 12.16 8.14
C PHE A 70 -10.08 13.57 8.15
N THR A 71 -11.00 14.54 8.18
CA THR A 71 -10.72 15.90 8.68
C THR A 71 -11.35 16.08 10.07
N SER A 72 -11.30 17.29 10.63
CA SER A 72 -12.02 17.59 11.87
C SER A 72 -13.55 17.49 11.76
N SER A 73 -14.10 17.53 10.55
CA SER A 73 -15.55 17.64 10.31
C SER A 73 -16.12 16.63 9.32
N THR A 74 -15.28 15.97 8.53
CA THR A 74 -15.71 15.08 7.44
C THR A 74 -14.93 13.78 7.42
N GLU A 75 -15.56 12.74 6.87
CA GLU A 75 -14.94 11.46 6.56
C GLU A 75 -15.16 11.17 5.08
N GLU A 76 -14.07 10.93 4.35
CA GLU A 76 -14.06 10.48 2.96
C GLU A 76 -13.76 8.98 2.93
N LYS A 77 -14.73 8.19 2.48
CA LYS A 77 -14.62 6.72 2.46
C LYS A 77 -14.11 6.23 1.11
N GLY A 78 -13.29 5.19 1.16
CA GLY A 78 -12.75 4.53 -0.02
C GLY A 78 -12.43 3.07 0.22
N THR A 79 -11.81 2.48 -0.79
CA THR A 79 -11.21 1.15 -0.74
C THR A 79 -9.71 1.23 -0.94
N TRP A 80 -8.98 0.24 -0.41
CA TRP A 80 -7.57 0.06 -0.69
C TRP A 80 -7.21 -1.42 -0.80
N ALA A 81 -6.08 -1.69 -1.43
CA ALA A 81 -5.47 -3.00 -1.48
C ALA A 81 -3.95 -2.86 -1.47
N GLY A 82 -3.26 -3.74 -0.73
CA GLY A 82 -1.82 -3.92 -0.86
C GLY A 82 -1.52 -5.15 -1.71
N ASP A 83 -0.53 -5.04 -2.60
CA ASP A 83 0.09 -6.17 -3.29
C ASP A 83 1.58 -6.22 -2.89
N PRO A 84 1.94 -7.08 -1.92
CA PRO A 84 3.31 -7.21 -1.44
C PRO A 84 4.26 -7.79 -2.49
N ASN A 85 3.75 -8.59 -3.43
CA ASN A 85 4.55 -9.19 -4.49
C ASN A 85 4.94 -8.15 -5.53
N ALA A 86 4.01 -7.27 -5.89
CA ALA A 86 4.26 -6.12 -6.75
C ALA A 86 4.92 -4.93 -6.00
N MET A 87 4.94 -4.98 -4.66
CA MET A 87 5.25 -3.87 -3.77
C MET A 87 4.42 -2.63 -4.12
N THR A 88 3.10 -2.79 -4.22
CA THR A 88 2.18 -1.67 -4.50
C THR A 88 1.09 -1.55 -3.45
N ILE A 89 0.57 -0.34 -3.31
CA ILE A 89 -0.74 -0.09 -2.70
C ILE A 89 -1.62 0.62 -3.71
N THR A 90 -2.89 0.29 -3.72
CA THR A 90 -3.90 0.97 -4.54
C THR A 90 -4.96 1.53 -3.63
N SER A 91 -5.37 2.77 -3.86
CA SER A 91 -6.51 3.38 -3.17
C SER A 91 -7.54 3.92 -4.15
N ASN A 92 -8.79 3.95 -3.73
CA ASN A 92 -9.89 4.52 -4.47
C ASN A 92 -10.92 5.15 -3.53
N PHE A 93 -11.00 6.48 -3.54
CA PHE A 93 -12.02 7.29 -2.89
C PHE A 93 -13.00 7.79 -3.98
N PRO A 94 -14.14 7.11 -4.18
CA PRO A 94 -15.01 7.35 -5.34
C PRO A 94 -15.70 8.72 -5.33
N THR A 95 -15.95 9.28 -4.15
CA THR A 95 -16.66 10.56 -3.97
C THR A 95 -15.74 11.69 -3.52
N ALA A 96 -14.44 11.44 -3.38
CA ALA A 96 -13.49 12.45 -2.92
C ALA A 96 -13.27 13.54 -3.98
N ALA A 97 -13.05 14.76 -3.48
CA ALA A 97 -12.50 15.86 -4.26
C ALA A 97 -10.97 15.90 -4.10
N ASP A 98 -10.32 16.80 -4.83
CA ASP A 98 -8.92 17.11 -4.55
C ASP A 98 -8.80 17.71 -3.14
N PRO A 99 -7.75 17.37 -2.37
CA PRO A 99 -6.57 16.63 -2.82
C PRO A 99 -6.68 15.10 -2.65
N VAL A 100 -7.64 14.58 -1.88
CA VAL A 100 -7.77 13.14 -1.58
C VAL A 100 -7.96 12.31 -2.85
N LYS A 101 -8.68 12.82 -3.84
CA LYS A 101 -8.84 12.18 -5.15
C LYS A 101 -7.50 11.92 -5.85
N MET A 102 -6.46 12.70 -5.58
CA MET A 102 -5.12 12.46 -6.14
C MET A 102 -4.44 11.21 -5.58
N LEU A 103 -4.92 10.67 -4.45
CA LEU A 103 -4.49 9.38 -3.92
C LEU A 103 -5.08 8.20 -4.70
N ASN A 104 -6.05 8.41 -5.60
CA ASN A 104 -6.64 7.37 -6.43
C ASN A 104 -5.67 6.93 -7.53
N ALA A 105 -4.76 6.04 -7.18
CA ALA A 105 -3.73 5.50 -8.07
C ALA A 105 -3.19 4.17 -7.55
N VAL A 106 -2.43 3.49 -8.41
CA VAL A 106 -1.53 2.40 -8.01
C VAL A 106 -0.19 3.03 -7.65
N TRP A 107 0.16 2.97 -6.37
CA TRP A 107 1.39 3.51 -5.81
C TRP A 107 2.41 2.38 -5.62
N LYS A 108 3.58 2.51 -6.24
CA LYS A 108 4.69 1.59 -6.05
C LYS A 108 5.51 2.00 -4.84
N ILE A 109 5.59 1.12 -3.84
CA ILE A 109 6.37 1.33 -2.63
C ILE A 109 7.86 1.23 -2.99
N THR A 110 8.60 2.29 -2.74
CA THR A 110 10.06 2.34 -2.97
C THR A 110 10.85 2.21 -1.68
N ASN A 111 10.25 2.60 -0.55
CA ASN A 111 10.83 2.43 0.78
C ASN A 111 9.72 2.44 1.84
N ASN A 112 9.83 1.61 2.88
CA ASN A 112 8.87 1.58 3.97
C ASN A 112 9.51 1.10 5.27
N SER A 113 8.82 1.40 6.37
CA SER A 113 9.08 0.85 7.70
C SER A 113 7.74 0.70 8.43
N TRP A 114 7.78 0.49 9.75
CA TRP A 114 6.60 0.47 10.60
C TRP A 114 5.92 1.84 10.75
N ASP A 115 6.68 2.92 10.54
CA ASP A 115 6.23 4.29 10.82
C ASP A 115 6.19 5.20 9.59
N TYR A 116 6.62 4.70 8.42
CA TYR A 116 6.57 5.47 7.17
C TYR A 116 6.40 4.58 5.94
N VAL A 117 5.84 5.17 4.88
CA VAL A 117 5.81 4.60 3.52
C VAL A 117 6.16 5.69 2.53
N ILE A 118 7.09 5.38 1.63
CA ILE A 118 7.44 6.20 0.47
C ILE A 118 7.04 5.42 -0.76
N ALA A 119 6.22 6.03 -1.60
CA ALA A 119 5.70 5.42 -2.81
C ALA A 119 5.64 6.41 -3.96
N GLU A 120 5.65 5.87 -5.18
CA GLU A 120 5.60 6.65 -6.41
C GLU A 120 4.50 6.16 -7.35
N ASN A 121 3.93 7.07 -8.13
CA ASN A 121 3.04 6.74 -9.22
C ASN A 121 3.48 7.51 -10.46
N SER A 122 3.74 6.81 -11.56
CA SER A 122 4.09 7.42 -12.83
C SER A 122 2.98 7.18 -13.83
N ALA A 123 2.26 8.24 -14.20
CA ALA A 123 1.16 8.18 -15.15
C ALA A 123 1.28 9.34 -16.15
N ALA A 124 1.12 9.03 -17.45
CA ALA A 124 1.13 10.02 -18.53
C ALA A 124 2.32 10.99 -18.52
N GLY A 125 3.51 10.51 -18.11
CA GLY A 125 4.74 11.32 -18.06
C GLY A 125 4.90 12.19 -16.80
N VAL A 126 3.93 12.19 -15.88
CA VAL A 126 4.04 12.86 -14.58
C VAL A 126 4.36 11.82 -13.51
N THR A 127 5.43 12.05 -12.77
CA THR A 127 5.78 11.24 -11.59
C THR A 127 5.23 11.93 -10.35
N ARG A 128 4.47 11.19 -9.55
CA ARG A 128 3.98 11.61 -8.25
C ARG A 128 4.75 10.89 -7.16
N LEU A 129 5.08 11.59 -6.10
CA LEU A 129 5.78 11.05 -4.94
C LEU A 129 4.91 11.25 -3.70
N LEU A 130 4.66 10.17 -2.99
CA LEU A 130 3.87 10.12 -1.77
C LEU A 130 4.76 9.65 -0.62
N HIS A 131 4.79 10.41 0.46
CA HIS A 131 5.40 10.02 1.72
C HIS A 131 4.33 10.08 2.82
N LEU A 132 3.94 8.91 3.32
CA LEU A 132 3.07 8.76 4.48
C LEU A 132 3.91 8.55 5.74
N LYS A 133 3.50 9.16 6.84
CA LYS A 133 4.06 8.87 8.16
C LYS A 133 2.94 8.56 9.15
N LYS A 134 3.26 7.70 10.10
CA LYS A 134 2.35 7.35 11.19
C LYS A 134 2.20 8.55 12.12
N LYS A 135 0.97 8.80 12.55
CA LYS A 135 0.63 9.88 13.48
C LYS A 135 1.07 9.57 14.91
#